data_AF-A0A3D5B8Z8-F1
#
_entry.id   AF-A0A3D5B8Z8-F1
#
_cell.length_a   1.000
_cell.length_b   1.000
_cell.length_c   1.000
_cell.angle_alpha   90.00
_cell.angle_beta   90.00
_cell.angle_gamma   90.00
#
_symmetry.space_group_name_H-M   'P 1'
#
loop_
_entity.id
_entity.type
_entity.pdbx_description
1 polymer ?
#
loop_
_entity_poly.entity_id
_entity_poly.type
_entity_poly.pdbx_seq_one_letter_code
_entity_poly.pdbx_strand_id
1 'polypeptide(L)'
;MPEFSDRVITSKGQPGVAYYILSGFASGNLSPQAQAKYGELKRYLTSRNHRILESLNDYLSPLVVDYQRDVVSLSAGETPTERHIMEAYYQSAIKSIDNPILFWSEKLGMEPSEIERLHPQPSTFRRVMREKLVKTGDIAYQAPGTENYPTLGLVNDLAGLTDSLPTLVWANGTYPGEQEEAVLLDYLVDNCLAGMNIVPDRSINVPEPDKDFRLKCLYEVVELAAQYDLPIFIGTEMNQPGHQWVDDLNLPTLAPLKQSFMDGAYFLYGHTMLSRYANLGYLSGWSQDQFKDRRSRNSFYTRVGASLPNTNESRDVLQSLPHDLSAKDLLVRVSRKWANPN
;
A
#
# COMPACT_ATOMS: atom_id res chain seq x y z
N MET A 1 2.38 15.06 2.38
CA MET A 1 1.39 15.84 3.15
C MET A 1 2.13 16.96 3.86
N PRO A 2 2.13 18.18 3.29
CA PRO A 2 2.82 19.34 3.87
C PRO A 2 2.47 19.62 5.32
N GLU A 3 1.23 19.35 5.73
CA GLU A 3 0.68 19.56 7.08
C GLU A 3 1.37 18.70 8.14
N PHE A 4 2.05 17.64 7.71
CA PHE A 4 2.78 16.69 8.54
C PHE A 4 4.27 16.63 8.14
N SER A 5 4.81 17.68 7.52
CA SER A 5 6.19 17.72 7.02
C SER A 5 7.26 17.65 8.12
N ASP A 6 6.87 17.85 9.38
CA ASP A 6 7.73 17.80 10.56
C ASP A 6 7.87 16.40 11.16
N ARG A 7 7.03 15.44 10.75
CA ARG A 7 6.94 14.12 11.39
C ARG A 7 6.90 12.96 10.41
N VAL A 8 7.56 11.88 10.78
CA VAL A 8 7.44 10.60 10.07
C VAL A 8 6.05 10.03 10.33
N ILE A 9 5.32 9.76 9.25
CA ILE A 9 3.98 9.15 9.30
C ILE A 9 4.14 7.64 9.19
N THR A 10 4.23 7.09 7.98
CA THR A 10 4.36 5.64 7.78
C THR A 10 5.59 5.25 6.95
N SER A 11 6.26 6.23 6.32
CA SER A 11 7.51 6.01 5.60
C SER A 11 8.74 6.36 6.45
N LYS A 12 9.48 5.34 6.89
CA LYS A 12 10.66 5.50 7.76
C LYS A 12 11.64 6.55 7.22
N GLY A 13 11.98 7.53 8.06
CA GLY A 13 12.96 8.57 7.73
C GLY A 13 12.50 9.56 6.66
N GLN A 14 11.20 9.62 6.39
CA GLN A 14 10.60 10.49 5.39
C GLN A 14 9.42 11.27 5.99
N PRO A 15 9.68 12.41 6.66
CA PRO A 15 8.62 13.27 7.19
C PRO A 15 7.60 13.68 6.12
N GLY A 16 6.31 13.73 6.49
CA GLY A 16 5.22 14.09 5.59
C GLY A 16 4.91 13.06 4.49
N VAL A 17 5.58 11.90 4.46
CA VAL A 17 5.33 10.83 3.48
C VAL A 17 4.60 9.68 4.16
N ALA A 18 3.49 9.26 3.55
CA ALA A 18 2.76 8.07 3.96
C ALA A 18 2.63 7.09 2.80
N TYR A 19 2.66 5.80 3.14
CA TYR A 19 2.13 4.75 2.28
C TYR A 19 0.61 4.90 2.20
N TYR A 20 0.13 5.18 1.00
CA TYR A 20 -1.27 5.43 0.70
C TYR A 20 -1.66 4.59 -0.52
N ILE A 21 -2.66 3.73 -0.36
CA ILE A 21 -3.05 2.77 -1.39
C ILE A 21 -4.46 3.09 -1.90
N LEU A 22 -4.67 2.84 -3.18
CA LEU A 22 -6.01 2.77 -3.76
C LEU A 22 -6.40 1.30 -3.84
N SER A 23 -7.51 0.94 -3.21
CA SER A 23 -7.99 -0.44 -3.12
C SER A 23 -9.34 -0.61 -3.83
N GLY A 24 -9.71 -1.83 -4.20
CA GLY A 24 -11.06 -2.11 -4.72
C GLY A 24 -11.35 -1.66 -6.15
N PHE A 25 -10.33 -1.49 -7.00
CA PHE A 25 -10.52 -1.14 -8.42
C PHE A 25 -11.53 -2.08 -9.11
N ALA A 26 -12.55 -1.49 -9.74
CA ALA A 26 -13.55 -2.22 -10.51
C ALA A 26 -12.99 -2.87 -11.79
N SER A 27 -11.99 -2.22 -12.40
CA SER A 27 -11.45 -2.58 -13.70
C SER A 27 -9.99 -2.15 -13.83
N GLY A 28 -9.23 -2.87 -14.66
CA GLY A 28 -7.90 -2.43 -15.11
C GLY A 28 -7.96 -1.46 -16.30
N ASN A 29 -9.13 -1.30 -16.93
CA ASN A 29 -9.32 -0.36 -18.02
C ASN A 29 -9.64 1.02 -17.46
N LEU A 30 -8.66 1.92 -17.48
CA LEU A 30 -8.81 3.30 -17.02
C LEU A 30 -9.50 4.15 -18.09
N SER A 31 -10.37 5.08 -17.65
CA SER A 31 -10.86 6.15 -18.53
C SER A 31 -9.70 7.04 -19.00
N PRO A 32 -9.83 7.81 -20.10
CA PRO A 32 -8.76 8.71 -20.53
C PRO A 32 -8.27 9.69 -19.44
N GLN A 33 -9.19 10.17 -18.60
CA GLN A 33 -8.86 11.05 -17.48
C GLN A 33 -8.10 10.31 -16.37
N ALA A 34 -8.57 9.12 -15.98
CA ALA A 34 -7.88 8.28 -15.00
C ALA A 34 -6.49 7.86 -15.49
N GLN A 35 -6.35 7.54 -16.79
CA GLN A 35 -5.08 7.20 -17.41
C GLN A 35 -4.09 8.37 -17.37
N ALA A 36 -4.56 9.61 -17.59
CA ALA A 36 -3.73 10.80 -17.47
C ALA A 36 -3.19 10.99 -16.05
N LYS A 37 -4.05 10.88 -15.03
CA LYS A 37 -3.68 10.97 -13.61
C LYS A 37 -2.74 9.84 -13.17
N TYR A 38 -2.99 8.60 -13.63
CA TYR A 38 -2.07 7.49 -13.41
C TYR A 38 -0.71 7.73 -14.08
N GLY A 39 -0.69 8.33 -15.27
CA GLY A 39 0.54 8.76 -15.95
C GLY A 39 1.33 9.82 -15.16
N GLU A 40 0.65 10.75 -14.49
CA GLU A 40 1.29 11.69 -13.55
C GLU A 40 1.99 10.96 -12.39
N LEU A 41 1.34 9.97 -11.78
CA LEU A 41 1.96 9.14 -10.74
C LEU A 41 3.20 8.39 -11.25
N LYS A 42 3.13 7.81 -12.47
CA LYS A 42 4.30 7.15 -13.08
C LYS A 42 5.45 8.14 -13.31
N ARG A 43 5.17 9.40 -13.68
CA ARG A 43 6.22 10.42 -13.86
C ARG A 43 6.99 10.73 -12.58
N TYR A 44 6.32 10.73 -11.41
CA TYR A 44 7.01 10.86 -10.12
C TYR A 44 8.01 9.72 -9.90
N LEU A 45 7.59 8.47 -10.12
CA LEU A 45 8.45 7.30 -10.00
C LEU A 45 9.66 7.38 -10.95
N THR A 46 9.42 7.64 -12.23
CA THR A 46 10.47 7.68 -13.26
C THR A 46 11.46 8.81 -13.01
N SER A 47 10.98 10.03 -12.72
CA SER A 47 11.85 11.18 -12.46
C SER A 47 12.72 10.95 -11.23
N ARG A 48 12.15 10.39 -10.16
CA ARG A 48 12.88 10.05 -8.94
C ARG A 48 13.95 8.98 -9.19
N ASN A 49 13.63 7.95 -9.97
CA ASN A 49 14.59 6.90 -10.30
C ASN A 49 15.75 7.42 -11.16
N HIS A 50 15.49 8.36 -12.10
CA HIS A 50 16.55 8.99 -12.87
C HIS A 50 17.51 9.79 -11.99
N ARG A 51 17.00 10.58 -11.04
CA ARG A 51 17.84 11.30 -10.06
C ARG A 51 18.70 10.35 -9.23
N ILE A 52 18.13 9.24 -8.77
CA ILE A 52 18.88 8.21 -8.05
C ILE A 52 20.01 7.66 -8.92
N LEU A 53 19.72 7.29 -10.18
CA LEU A 53 20.73 6.76 -11.10
C LEU A 53 21.83 7.76 -11.41
N GLU A 54 21.50 9.05 -11.57
CA GLU A 54 22.48 10.11 -11.80
C GLU A 54 23.48 10.16 -10.62
N SER A 55 22.99 10.29 -9.38
CA SER A 55 23.85 10.30 -8.20
C SER A 55 24.68 9.01 -8.03
N LEU A 56 24.09 7.85 -8.34
CA LEU A 56 24.77 6.57 -8.19
C LEU A 56 25.78 6.30 -9.30
N ASN A 57 25.53 6.69 -10.54
CA ASN A 57 26.49 6.53 -11.64
C ASN A 57 27.74 7.38 -11.39
N ASP A 58 27.58 8.59 -10.85
CA ASP A 58 28.72 9.42 -10.46
C ASP A 58 29.51 8.80 -9.31
N TYR A 59 28.82 8.36 -8.25
CA TYR A 59 29.47 7.82 -7.06
C TYR A 59 30.10 6.43 -7.27
N LEU A 60 29.43 5.56 -8.03
CA LEU A 60 29.82 4.16 -8.25
C LEU A 60 30.71 3.97 -9.48
N SER A 61 31.26 5.05 -10.05
CA SER A 61 32.25 4.97 -11.11
C SER A 61 33.34 3.91 -10.80
N PRO A 62 33.68 3.03 -11.77
CA PRO A 62 33.33 3.09 -13.19
C PRO A 62 31.99 2.43 -13.58
N LEU A 63 31.15 2.02 -12.63
CA LEU A 63 29.85 1.42 -12.96
C LEU A 63 28.91 2.44 -13.57
N VAL A 64 28.32 2.08 -14.72
CA VAL A 64 27.28 2.88 -15.38
C VAL A 64 26.09 1.98 -15.65
N VAL A 65 24.95 2.34 -15.06
CA VAL A 65 23.66 1.69 -15.25
C VAL A 65 22.75 2.62 -16.05
N ASP A 66 22.18 2.08 -17.13
CA ASP A 66 21.17 2.76 -17.95
C ASP A 66 19.75 2.41 -17.47
N TYR A 67 18.90 3.42 -17.30
CA TYR A 67 17.56 3.22 -16.76
C TYR A 67 16.71 2.27 -17.63
N GLN A 68 16.70 2.47 -18.95
CA GLN A 68 15.82 1.72 -19.83
C GLN A 68 16.34 0.30 -20.08
N ARG A 69 17.63 0.17 -20.38
CA ARG A 69 18.27 -1.10 -20.71
C ARG A 69 18.42 -1.99 -19.48
N ASP A 70 18.88 -1.43 -18.37
CA ASP A 70 19.34 -2.23 -17.23
C ASP A 70 18.35 -2.27 -16.07
N VAL A 71 17.46 -1.27 -15.93
CA VAL A 71 16.52 -1.19 -14.80
C VAL A 71 15.09 -1.55 -15.21
N VAL A 72 14.55 -0.94 -16.27
CA VAL A 72 13.18 -1.22 -16.73
C VAL A 72 13.03 -2.67 -17.17
N SER A 73 14.06 -3.25 -17.81
CA SER A 73 14.08 -4.66 -18.23
C SER A 73 13.93 -5.66 -17.09
N LEU A 74 14.24 -5.26 -15.85
CA LEU A 74 14.08 -6.08 -14.65
C LEU A 74 12.65 -6.02 -14.07
N SER A 75 11.82 -5.06 -14.51
CA SER A 75 10.47 -4.84 -14.00
C SER A 75 9.43 -5.42 -14.93
N ALA A 76 8.59 -6.32 -14.44
CA ALA A 76 7.51 -6.92 -15.23
C ALA A 76 6.38 -5.94 -15.64
N GLY A 77 6.29 -4.76 -15.00
CA GLY A 77 5.15 -3.83 -15.14
C GLY A 77 5.52 -2.39 -15.50
N GLU A 78 6.73 -2.14 -15.99
CA GLU A 78 7.25 -0.79 -16.29
C GLU A 78 7.15 0.20 -15.11
N THR A 79 7.22 -0.32 -13.88
CA THR A 79 7.26 0.46 -12.64
C THR A 79 8.44 0.00 -11.79
N PRO A 80 9.68 0.15 -12.29
CA PRO A 80 10.85 -0.24 -11.54
C PRO A 80 10.97 0.58 -10.26
N THR A 81 11.54 -0.04 -9.24
CA THR A 81 11.75 0.55 -7.91
C THR A 81 13.24 0.59 -7.60
N GLU A 82 13.62 1.20 -6.48
CA GLU A 82 14.98 1.17 -5.93
C GLU A 82 15.57 -0.25 -5.89
N ARG A 83 14.74 -1.28 -5.66
CA ARG A 83 15.18 -2.69 -5.65
C ARG A 83 15.73 -3.13 -7.01
N HIS A 84 15.13 -2.66 -8.10
CA HIS A 84 15.57 -2.96 -9.46
C HIS A 84 16.86 -2.20 -9.80
N ILE A 85 16.99 -0.96 -9.33
CA ILE A 85 18.23 -0.18 -9.48
C ILE A 85 19.40 -0.89 -8.78
N MET A 86 19.20 -1.36 -7.54
CA MET A 86 20.25 -2.12 -6.82
C MET A 86 20.60 -3.44 -7.50
N GLU A 87 19.62 -4.13 -8.09
CA GLU A 87 19.89 -5.32 -8.90
C GLU A 87 20.74 -4.99 -10.12
N ALA A 88 20.44 -3.90 -10.83
CA ALA A 88 21.20 -3.49 -12.00
C ALA A 88 22.68 -3.17 -11.65
N TYR A 89 22.93 -2.44 -10.55
CA TYR A 89 24.31 -2.19 -10.10
C TYR A 89 25.02 -3.45 -9.63
N TYR A 90 24.34 -4.33 -8.91
CA TYR A 90 24.90 -5.60 -8.47
C TYR A 90 25.33 -6.46 -9.67
N GLN A 91 24.45 -6.58 -10.68
CA GLN A 91 24.74 -7.30 -11.93
C GLN A 91 25.85 -6.64 -12.74
N SER A 92 25.90 -5.30 -12.78
CA SER A 92 26.96 -4.56 -13.46
C SER A 92 28.31 -4.83 -12.81
N ALA A 93 28.41 -4.74 -11.49
CA ALA A 93 29.65 -4.98 -10.74
C ALA A 93 30.21 -6.39 -10.95
N ILE A 94 29.36 -7.42 -10.93
CA ILE A 94 29.79 -8.80 -11.20
C ILE A 94 30.42 -8.94 -12.59
N LYS A 95 29.92 -8.18 -13.58
CA LYS A 95 30.35 -8.31 -14.98
C LYS A 95 31.60 -7.51 -15.31
N SER A 96 31.79 -6.35 -14.67
CA SER A 96 32.77 -5.36 -15.13
C SER A 96 33.84 -4.98 -14.10
N ILE A 97 33.74 -5.45 -12.85
CA ILE A 97 34.71 -5.14 -11.80
C ILE A 97 35.53 -6.40 -11.49
N ASP A 98 36.86 -6.30 -11.64
CA ASP A 98 37.77 -7.43 -11.41
C ASP A 98 37.73 -7.92 -9.94
N ASN A 99 37.60 -7.00 -8.98
CA ASN A 99 37.47 -7.32 -7.56
C ASN A 99 36.24 -6.63 -6.93
N PRO A 100 35.05 -7.24 -7.07
CA PRO A 100 33.81 -6.67 -6.53
C PRO A 100 33.83 -6.49 -5.02
N ILE A 101 34.57 -7.34 -4.29
CA ILE A 101 34.63 -7.28 -2.82
C ILE A 101 35.30 -5.98 -2.37
N LEU A 102 36.49 -5.67 -2.89
CA LEU A 102 37.19 -4.43 -2.55
C LEU A 102 36.43 -3.20 -3.03
N PHE A 103 35.86 -3.25 -4.24
CA PHE A 103 35.05 -2.16 -4.77
C PHE A 103 33.87 -1.84 -3.84
N TRP A 104 33.10 -2.84 -3.44
CA TRP A 104 31.96 -2.62 -2.55
C TRP A 104 32.37 -2.27 -1.12
N SER A 105 33.49 -2.80 -0.63
CA SER A 105 34.06 -2.40 0.66
C SER A 105 34.35 -0.90 0.69
N GLU A 106 35.02 -0.38 -0.34
CA GLU A 106 35.29 1.05 -0.50
C GLU A 106 33.99 1.86 -0.62
N LYS A 107 33.11 1.51 -1.57
CA LYS A 107 31.91 2.30 -1.85
C LYS A 107 30.87 2.30 -0.75
N LEU A 108 30.78 1.22 0.05
CA LEU A 108 29.81 1.11 1.15
C LEU A 108 30.40 1.44 2.52
N GLY A 109 31.72 1.67 2.61
CA GLY A 109 32.44 1.88 3.87
C GLY A 109 32.29 0.71 4.82
N MET A 110 32.45 -0.52 4.31
CA MET A 110 32.30 -1.77 5.06
C MET A 110 33.59 -2.58 4.98
N GLU A 111 33.85 -3.41 5.99
CA GLU A 111 35.05 -4.26 5.99
C GLU A 111 34.98 -5.30 4.86
N PRO A 112 36.09 -5.60 4.15
CA PRO A 112 36.09 -6.58 3.06
C PRO A 112 35.52 -7.94 3.46
N SER A 113 35.82 -8.41 4.68
CA SER A 113 35.32 -9.68 5.22
C SER A 113 33.80 -9.71 5.40
N GLU A 114 33.17 -8.56 5.69
CA GLU A 114 31.72 -8.44 5.76
C GLU A 114 31.10 -8.53 4.36
N ILE A 115 31.73 -7.88 3.37
CA ILE A 115 31.32 -7.96 1.97
C ILE A 115 31.45 -9.39 1.46
N GLU A 116 32.56 -10.09 1.73
CA GLU A 116 32.76 -11.50 1.35
C GLU A 116 31.65 -12.42 1.88
N ARG A 117 31.18 -12.17 3.11
CA ARG A 117 30.09 -12.94 3.72
C ARG A 117 28.72 -12.64 3.10
N LEU A 118 28.47 -11.38 2.74
CA LEU A 118 27.17 -10.92 2.27
C LEU A 118 26.99 -11.07 0.75
N HIS A 119 28.04 -10.83 -0.03
CA HIS A 119 28.01 -10.80 -1.50
C HIS A 119 27.44 -12.09 -2.13
N PRO A 120 27.72 -13.31 -1.62
CA PRO A 120 27.09 -14.55 -2.09
C PRO A 120 25.59 -14.68 -1.80
N GLN A 121 24.99 -13.71 -1.10
CA GLN A 121 23.57 -13.66 -0.76
C GLN A 121 22.91 -12.44 -1.42
N PRO A 122 22.59 -12.50 -2.73
CA PRO A 122 22.26 -11.31 -3.54
C PRO A 122 21.11 -10.49 -2.96
N SER A 123 20.05 -11.15 -2.47
CA SER A 123 18.89 -10.48 -1.88
C SER A 123 19.25 -9.70 -0.61
N THR A 124 20.07 -10.28 0.26
CA THR A 124 20.56 -9.62 1.48
C THR A 124 21.51 -8.49 1.14
N PHE A 125 22.44 -8.72 0.21
CA PHE A 125 23.44 -7.74 -0.17
C PHE A 125 22.82 -6.50 -0.83
N ARG A 126 21.88 -6.68 -1.77
CA ARG A 126 21.16 -5.54 -2.39
C ARG A 126 20.34 -4.73 -1.40
N ARG A 127 19.80 -5.36 -0.35
CA ARG A 127 19.14 -4.65 0.75
C ARG A 127 20.14 -3.76 1.49
N VAL A 128 21.35 -4.25 1.75
CA VAL A 128 22.44 -3.47 2.35
C VAL A 128 22.87 -2.33 1.44
N MET A 129 23.06 -2.59 0.13
CA MET A 129 23.36 -1.54 -0.84
C MET A 129 22.31 -0.42 -0.80
N ARG A 130 21.02 -0.77 -0.84
CA ARG A 130 19.92 0.22 -0.78
C ARG A 130 19.99 1.06 0.49
N GLU A 131 20.26 0.41 1.61
CA GLU A 131 20.28 1.03 2.93
C GLU A 131 21.51 1.89 3.20
N LYS A 132 22.56 1.77 2.39
CA LYS A 132 23.81 2.55 2.46
C LYS A 132 23.93 3.62 1.37
N LEU A 133 23.15 3.51 0.30
CA LEU A 133 23.29 4.35 -0.89
C LEU A 133 22.07 5.23 -1.16
N VAL A 134 20.87 4.83 -0.72
CA VAL A 134 19.60 5.46 -1.15
C VAL A 134 18.75 5.93 0.03
N LYS A 135 19.02 5.48 1.26
CA LYS A 135 18.21 5.84 2.43
C LYS A 135 18.67 7.15 3.06
N THR A 136 17.92 7.61 4.05
CA THR A 136 18.05 8.95 4.63
C THR A 136 19.49 9.28 5.02
N GLY A 137 20.03 10.34 4.41
CA GLY A 137 21.40 10.82 4.66
C GLY A 137 22.45 10.25 3.69
N ASP A 138 22.08 9.33 2.80
CA ASP A 138 23.02 8.71 1.87
C ASP A 138 23.11 9.45 0.52
N ILE A 139 24.04 8.99 -0.32
CA ILE A 139 24.44 9.55 -1.61
C ILE A 139 23.26 9.88 -2.54
N ALA A 140 22.33 8.95 -2.69
CA ALA A 140 21.20 9.08 -3.62
C ALA A 140 19.87 9.32 -2.89
N TYR A 141 19.91 9.75 -1.63
CA TYR A 141 18.71 10.05 -0.86
C TYR A 141 17.86 11.13 -1.55
N GLN A 142 16.58 10.83 -1.74
CA GLN A 142 15.60 11.77 -2.26
C GLN A 142 14.76 12.27 -1.10
N ALA A 143 14.96 13.54 -0.74
CA ALA A 143 14.25 14.18 0.35
C ALA A 143 12.72 14.19 0.09
N PRO A 144 11.89 14.07 1.14
CA PRO A 144 10.46 14.30 1.04
C PRO A 144 10.15 15.69 0.47
N GLY A 145 9.19 15.72 -0.45
CA GLY A 145 8.74 16.95 -1.07
C GLY A 145 7.86 16.68 -2.27
N THR A 146 7.14 17.71 -2.72
CA THR A 146 6.18 17.64 -3.84
C THR A 146 6.85 17.41 -5.21
N GLU A 147 8.17 17.49 -5.26
CA GLU A 147 9.02 17.15 -6.41
C GLU A 147 9.34 15.64 -6.50
N ASN A 148 9.30 14.94 -5.36
CA ASN A 148 9.69 13.54 -5.23
C ASN A 148 8.50 12.61 -4.94
N TYR A 149 7.41 13.15 -4.40
CA TYR A 149 6.22 12.41 -4.01
C TYR A 149 4.96 13.06 -4.55
N PRO A 150 3.97 12.25 -5.00
CA PRO A 150 2.68 12.79 -5.39
C PRO A 150 1.96 13.40 -4.19
N THR A 151 1.13 14.40 -4.46
CA THR A 151 0.27 15.01 -3.43
C THR A 151 -0.90 14.08 -3.10
N LEU A 152 -1.47 14.24 -1.89
CA LEU A 152 -2.68 13.52 -1.50
C LEU A 152 -3.84 13.81 -2.48
N GLY A 153 -4.01 15.06 -2.88
CA GLY A 153 -5.01 15.47 -3.87
C GLY A 153 -4.88 14.74 -5.20
N LEU A 154 -3.65 14.57 -5.73
CA LEU A 154 -3.45 13.81 -6.98
C LEU A 154 -3.89 12.36 -6.86
N VAL A 155 -3.62 11.71 -5.73
CA VAL A 155 -4.01 10.32 -5.49
C VAL A 155 -5.52 10.20 -5.29
N ASN A 156 -6.14 11.15 -4.59
CA ASN A 156 -7.59 11.21 -4.37
C ASN A 156 -8.37 11.51 -5.66
N ASP A 157 -7.84 12.36 -6.55
CA ASP A 157 -8.41 12.59 -7.88
C ASP A 157 -8.49 11.27 -8.66
N LEU A 158 -7.41 10.48 -8.65
CA LEU A 158 -7.40 9.17 -9.30
C LEU A 158 -8.41 8.22 -8.64
N ALA A 159 -8.54 8.27 -7.32
CA ALA A 159 -9.52 7.47 -6.60
C ALA A 159 -10.95 7.76 -7.04
N GLY A 160 -11.32 9.04 -7.12
CA GLY A 160 -12.63 9.47 -7.61
C GLY A 160 -12.91 9.04 -9.05
N LEU A 161 -11.91 9.12 -9.94
CA LEU A 161 -12.03 8.72 -11.35
C LEU A 161 -12.13 7.20 -11.56
N THR A 162 -11.69 6.41 -10.58
CA THR A 162 -11.65 4.94 -10.65
C THR A 162 -12.61 4.27 -9.68
N ASP A 163 -13.36 5.06 -8.92
CA ASP A 163 -14.20 4.61 -7.80
C ASP A 163 -13.45 3.65 -6.86
N SER A 164 -12.13 3.85 -6.70
CA SER A 164 -11.28 3.08 -5.80
C SER A 164 -11.24 3.72 -4.43
N LEU A 165 -10.83 2.96 -3.42
CA LEU A 165 -10.87 3.33 -2.01
C LEU A 165 -9.51 3.90 -1.56
N PRO A 166 -9.43 5.22 -1.25
CA PRO A 166 -8.26 5.81 -0.62
C PRO A 166 -8.04 5.18 0.75
N THR A 167 -6.86 4.61 0.99
CA THR A 167 -6.58 3.81 2.17
C THR A 167 -5.21 4.14 2.73
N LEU A 168 -5.15 4.49 4.01
CA LEU A 168 -3.91 4.75 4.73
C LEU A 168 -3.29 3.41 5.13
N VAL A 169 -2.03 3.17 4.81
CA VAL A 169 -1.30 2.05 5.38
C VAL A 169 -0.72 2.48 6.71
N TRP A 170 -1.14 1.82 7.78
CA TRP A 170 -0.51 1.92 9.09
C TRP A 170 0.70 0.99 9.13
N ALA A 171 1.86 1.54 9.50
CA ALA A 171 3.12 0.85 9.51
C ALA A 171 3.24 -0.06 10.73
N ASN A 172 3.29 0.52 11.93
CA ASN A 172 3.50 -0.25 13.16
C ASN A 172 3.29 0.48 14.49
N GLY A 173 2.87 1.74 14.45
CA GLY A 173 2.59 2.55 15.62
C GLY A 173 3.82 3.22 16.23
N THR A 174 5.04 2.96 15.74
CA THR A 174 6.25 3.51 16.38
C THR A 174 6.62 4.92 15.92
N TYR A 175 6.02 5.39 14.83
CA TYR A 175 6.37 6.69 14.26
C TYR A 175 5.61 7.84 14.93
N PRO A 176 6.21 9.04 15.06
CA PRO A 176 5.55 10.18 15.71
C PRO A 176 4.18 10.53 15.10
N GLY A 177 4.01 10.39 13.78
CA GLY A 177 2.70 10.59 13.14
C GLY A 177 1.66 9.54 13.56
N GLU A 178 2.08 8.29 13.78
CA GLU A 178 1.19 7.20 14.23
C GLU A 178 0.93 7.23 15.74
N GLN A 179 1.78 7.90 16.51
CA GLN A 179 1.53 8.18 17.93
C GLN A 179 0.46 9.27 18.12
N GLU A 180 0.22 10.08 17.09
CA GLU A 180 -0.87 11.06 17.00
C GLU A 180 -1.90 10.66 15.93
N GLU A 181 -2.18 9.35 15.80
CA GLU A 181 -3.00 8.79 14.73
C GLU A 181 -4.38 9.46 14.60
N ALA A 182 -5.01 9.87 15.70
CA ALA A 182 -6.30 10.57 15.65
C ALA A 182 -6.24 11.89 14.85
N VAL A 183 -5.17 12.69 15.05
CA VAL A 183 -4.95 13.94 14.30
C VAL A 183 -4.73 13.65 12.82
N LEU A 184 -4.01 12.58 12.51
CA LEU A 184 -3.79 12.13 11.14
C LEU A 184 -5.09 11.66 10.48
N LEU A 185 -5.88 10.86 11.18
CA LEU A 185 -7.16 10.34 10.68
C LEU A 185 -8.19 11.44 10.51
N ASP A 186 -8.29 12.42 11.43
CA ASP A 186 -9.14 13.61 11.25
C ASP A 186 -8.85 14.28 9.90
N TYR A 187 -7.58 14.62 9.66
CA TYR A 187 -7.17 15.26 8.42
C TYR A 187 -7.46 14.38 7.19
N LEU A 188 -7.10 13.10 7.23
CA LEU A 188 -7.25 12.21 6.08
C LEU A 188 -8.71 11.88 5.78
N VAL A 189 -9.56 11.77 6.79
CA VAL A 189 -10.99 11.54 6.65
C VAL A 189 -11.67 12.74 6.00
N ASP A 190 -11.30 13.96 6.39
CA ASP A 190 -11.73 15.20 5.72
C ASP A 190 -11.22 15.26 4.26
N ASN A 191 -10.17 14.52 3.95
CA ASN A 191 -9.59 14.36 2.62
C ASN A 191 -9.87 12.97 2.02
N CYS A 192 -11.11 12.49 2.11
CA CYS A 192 -11.64 11.32 1.40
C CYS A 192 -11.09 9.93 1.81
N LEU A 193 -10.42 9.78 2.95
CA LEU A 193 -10.01 8.46 3.44
C LEU A 193 -11.22 7.52 3.58
N ALA A 194 -11.10 6.33 3.00
CA ALA A 194 -12.16 5.33 2.95
C ALA A 194 -11.84 4.05 3.74
N GLY A 195 -10.59 3.85 4.18
CA GLY A 195 -10.21 2.71 5.01
C GLY A 195 -8.77 2.78 5.50
N MET A 196 -8.38 1.78 6.28
CA MET A 196 -7.01 1.57 6.74
C MET A 196 -6.48 0.22 6.26
N ASN A 197 -5.19 0.13 5.98
CA ASN A 197 -4.50 -1.11 5.70
C ASN A 197 -3.48 -1.39 6.80
N ILE A 198 -3.49 -2.60 7.33
CA ILE A 198 -2.61 -3.05 8.40
C ILE A 198 -1.96 -4.36 7.96
N VAL A 199 -0.67 -4.52 8.24
CA VAL A 199 0.03 -5.81 8.14
C VAL A 199 0.21 -6.33 9.57
N PRO A 200 -0.69 -7.20 10.10
CA PRO A 200 -0.70 -7.55 11.52
C PRO A 200 0.63 -8.18 11.98
N ASP A 201 1.28 -8.97 11.12
CA ASP A 201 2.57 -9.59 11.40
C ASP A 201 3.63 -8.59 11.85
N ARG A 202 3.60 -7.35 11.34
CA ARG A 202 4.53 -6.28 11.76
C ARG A 202 4.39 -5.90 13.23
N SER A 203 3.30 -6.23 13.89
CA SER A 203 3.05 -5.90 15.30
C SER A 203 3.11 -7.11 16.22
N ILE A 204 2.88 -8.33 15.71
CA ILE A 204 2.88 -9.55 16.53
C ILE A 204 4.18 -10.36 16.42
N ASN A 205 4.90 -10.25 15.31
CA ASN A 205 6.16 -10.94 15.06
C ASN A 205 7.33 -9.98 15.30
N VAL A 206 7.40 -9.46 16.52
CA VAL A 206 8.40 -8.49 16.96
C VAL A 206 9.21 -9.11 18.11
N PRO A 207 10.56 -8.95 18.13
CA PRO A 207 11.38 -9.40 19.25
C PRO A 207 11.06 -8.62 20.53
N GLU A 208 11.33 -9.24 21.68
CA GLU A 208 11.38 -8.54 22.96
C GLU A 208 12.46 -7.45 22.96
N PRO A 209 12.27 -6.32 23.67
CA PRO A 209 11.16 -6.01 24.58
C PRO A 209 9.97 -5.28 23.94
N ASP A 210 9.97 -5.10 22.61
CA ASP A 210 9.00 -4.22 21.94
C ASP A 210 7.61 -4.85 21.77
N LYS A 211 7.47 -6.16 22.03
CA LYS A 211 6.30 -6.95 21.67
C LYS A 211 5.00 -6.42 22.29
N ASP A 212 5.00 -6.15 23.59
CA ASP A 212 3.81 -5.68 24.31
C ASP A 212 3.39 -4.27 23.83
N PHE A 213 4.35 -3.38 23.60
CA PHE A 213 4.08 -2.05 23.07
C PHE A 213 3.47 -2.13 21.67
N ARG A 214 4.02 -2.98 20.79
CA ARG A 214 3.55 -3.12 19.41
C ARG A 214 2.17 -3.76 19.31
N LEU A 215 1.89 -4.74 20.17
CA LEU A 215 0.57 -5.32 20.29
C LEU A 215 -0.45 -4.30 20.80
N LYS A 216 -0.07 -3.49 21.80
CA LYS A 216 -0.91 -2.40 22.31
C LYS A 216 -1.25 -1.39 21.21
N CYS A 217 -0.27 -0.91 20.45
CA CYS A 217 -0.51 0.01 19.34
C CYS A 217 -1.43 -0.57 18.26
N LEU A 218 -1.32 -1.88 17.98
CA LEU A 218 -2.23 -2.57 17.06
C LEU A 218 -3.68 -2.53 17.57
N TYR A 219 -3.92 -2.79 18.86
CA TYR A 219 -5.26 -2.72 19.43
C TYR A 219 -5.82 -1.30 19.41
N GLU A 220 -5.00 -0.32 19.78
CA GLU A 220 -5.39 1.10 19.79
C GLU A 220 -5.77 1.59 18.39
N VAL A 221 -5.00 1.26 17.35
CA VAL A 221 -5.33 1.70 15.99
C VAL A 221 -6.60 1.02 15.45
N VAL A 222 -6.85 -0.25 15.81
CA VAL A 222 -8.10 -0.93 15.43
C VAL A 222 -9.31 -0.32 16.13
N GLU A 223 -9.19 0.02 17.41
CA GLU A 223 -10.23 0.73 18.15
C GLU A 223 -10.49 2.12 17.54
N LEU A 224 -9.43 2.85 17.23
CA LEU A 224 -9.52 4.17 16.62
C LEU A 224 -10.19 4.10 15.22
N ALA A 225 -9.80 3.14 14.38
CA ALA A 225 -10.46 2.91 13.10
C ALA A 225 -11.97 2.71 13.27
N ALA A 226 -12.41 1.98 14.30
CA ALA A 226 -13.84 1.82 14.60
C ALA A 226 -14.52 3.13 15.00
N GLN A 227 -13.85 4.01 15.75
CA GLN A 227 -14.37 5.34 16.12
C GLN A 227 -14.59 6.24 14.89
N TYR A 228 -13.73 6.13 13.87
CA TYR A 228 -13.86 6.86 12.61
C TYR A 228 -14.76 6.16 11.58
N ASP A 229 -15.34 5.01 11.93
CA ASP A 229 -16.04 4.12 11.01
C ASP A 229 -15.18 3.76 9.78
N LEU A 230 -13.91 3.41 9.96
CA LEU A 230 -12.99 3.01 8.90
C LEU A 230 -12.87 1.48 8.82
N PRO A 231 -13.17 0.86 7.66
CA PRO A 231 -12.91 -0.56 7.45
C PRO A 231 -11.40 -0.83 7.41
N ILE A 232 -10.99 -1.99 7.93
CA ILE A 232 -9.59 -2.40 8.00
C ILE A 232 -9.31 -3.52 7.00
N PHE A 233 -8.35 -3.28 6.11
CA PHE A 233 -7.84 -4.27 5.17
C PHE A 233 -6.54 -4.84 5.72
N ILE A 234 -6.45 -6.16 5.80
CA ILE A 234 -5.23 -6.84 6.20
C ILE A 234 -4.62 -7.64 5.06
N GLY A 235 -3.32 -7.86 5.13
CA GLY A 235 -2.61 -8.78 4.25
C GLY A 235 -1.13 -8.85 4.64
N THR A 236 -0.43 -9.83 4.10
CA THR A 236 0.94 -10.16 4.50
C THR A 236 2.02 -9.37 3.72
N GLU A 237 1.59 -8.53 2.77
CA GLU A 237 2.40 -7.77 1.79
C GLU A 237 3.25 -8.64 0.84
N MET A 238 3.65 -9.84 1.27
CA MET A 238 4.45 -10.83 0.53
C MET A 238 5.70 -10.26 -0.14
N ASN A 239 6.32 -9.25 0.47
CA ASN A 239 7.42 -8.51 -0.15
C ASN A 239 8.82 -9.12 0.11
N GLN A 240 8.91 -10.19 0.91
CA GLN A 240 10.14 -10.91 1.25
C GLN A 240 9.91 -12.42 1.35
N PRO A 241 10.91 -13.25 1.00
CA PRO A 241 10.85 -14.69 1.23
C PRO A 241 10.60 -15.01 2.72
N GLY A 242 9.73 -15.97 2.98
CA GLY A 242 9.41 -16.43 4.34
C GLY A 242 8.24 -15.71 5.01
N HIS A 243 7.67 -14.66 4.40
CA HIS A 243 6.39 -14.11 4.85
C HIS A 243 5.27 -15.14 4.71
N GLN A 244 4.32 -15.10 5.65
CA GLN A 244 3.17 -16.00 5.65
C GLN A 244 2.29 -15.76 4.41
N TRP A 245 1.59 -16.82 3.98
CA TRP A 245 0.63 -16.73 2.89
C TRP A 245 -0.66 -16.01 3.31
N VAL A 246 -1.14 -16.28 4.52
CA VAL A 246 -2.35 -15.68 5.12
C VAL A 246 -2.10 -15.47 6.61
N ASP A 247 -2.60 -14.37 7.17
CA ASP A 247 -2.58 -14.11 8.61
C ASP A 247 -3.44 -15.12 9.39
N ASP A 248 -2.89 -15.75 10.43
CA ASP A 248 -3.67 -16.64 11.31
C ASP A 248 -4.48 -15.84 12.35
N LEU A 249 -5.74 -15.59 12.02
CA LEU A 249 -6.68 -14.86 12.90
C LEU A 249 -7.15 -15.67 14.12
N ASN A 250 -6.70 -16.91 14.30
CA ASN A 250 -6.98 -17.70 15.49
C ASN A 250 -5.89 -17.57 16.56
N LEU A 251 -4.78 -16.88 16.25
CA LEU A 251 -3.77 -16.55 17.25
C LEU A 251 -4.42 -15.74 18.39
N PRO A 252 -4.10 -16.00 19.68
CA PRO A 252 -4.70 -15.28 20.80
C PRO A 252 -4.56 -13.75 20.70
N THR A 253 -3.50 -13.25 20.07
CA THR A 253 -3.24 -11.83 19.85
C THR A 253 -4.05 -11.20 18.72
N LEU A 254 -4.59 -12.00 17.78
CA LEU A 254 -5.41 -11.51 16.66
C LEU A 254 -6.88 -11.90 16.77
N ALA A 255 -7.19 -12.94 17.54
CA ALA A 255 -8.56 -13.42 17.75
C ALA A 255 -9.54 -12.31 18.19
N PRO A 256 -9.17 -11.36 19.08
CA PRO A 256 -10.04 -10.23 19.42
C PRO A 256 -10.36 -9.30 18.24
N LEU A 257 -9.47 -9.21 17.25
CA LEU A 257 -9.57 -8.30 16.10
C LEU A 257 -10.22 -8.96 14.88
N LYS A 258 -10.46 -10.28 14.95
CA LYS A 258 -10.93 -11.09 13.82
C LYS A 258 -12.18 -10.53 13.17
N GLN A 259 -13.17 -10.08 13.95
CA GLN A 259 -14.41 -9.54 13.39
C GLN A 259 -14.16 -8.26 12.59
N SER A 260 -13.37 -7.31 13.11
CA SER A 260 -13.03 -6.07 12.41
C SER A 260 -12.32 -6.34 11.08
N PHE A 261 -11.41 -7.32 11.04
CA PHE A 261 -10.72 -7.71 9.81
C PHE A 261 -11.65 -8.41 8.82
N MET A 262 -12.54 -9.28 9.28
CA MET A 262 -13.54 -9.92 8.43
C MET A 262 -14.53 -8.91 7.86
N ASP A 263 -14.98 -7.93 8.66
CA ASP A 263 -15.89 -6.88 8.22
C ASP A 263 -15.24 -5.98 7.16
N GLY A 264 -13.94 -5.67 7.30
CA GLY A 264 -13.18 -4.95 6.29
C GLY A 264 -13.00 -5.75 5.00
N ALA A 265 -12.79 -7.07 5.08
CA ALA A 265 -12.74 -7.94 3.90
C ALA A 265 -14.10 -8.00 3.18
N TYR A 266 -15.20 -8.16 3.91
CA TYR A 266 -16.54 -8.12 3.34
C TYR A 266 -16.87 -6.74 2.74
N PHE A 267 -16.50 -5.66 3.41
CA PHE A 267 -16.64 -4.31 2.88
C PHE A 267 -15.94 -4.17 1.52
N LEU A 268 -14.65 -4.52 1.46
CA LEU A 268 -13.86 -4.41 0.25
C LEU A 268 -14.45 -5.25 -0.89
N TYR A 269 -14.87 -6.48 -0.58
CA TYR A 269 -15.50 -7.37 -1.56
C TYR A 269 -16.85 -6.82 -2.05
N GLY A 270 -17.74 -6.40 -1.14
CA GLY A 270 -19.04 -5.83 -1.47
C GLY A 270 -18.93 -4.57 -2.32
N HIS A 271 -18.03 -3.66 -1.94
CA HIS A 271 -17.68 -2.48 -2.74
C HIS A 271 -17.23 -2.87 -4.15
N THR A 272 -16.23 -3.77 -4.25
CA THR A 272 -15.63 -4.13 -5.54
C THR A 272 -16.66 -4.79 -6.46
N MET A 273 -17.51 -5.68 -5.93
CA MET A 273 -18.54 -6.35 -6.70
C MET A 273 -19.60 -5.37 -7.23
N LEU A 274 -20.07 -4.44 -6.39
CA LEU A 274 -21.05 -3.44 -6.79
C LEU A 274 -20.48 -2.41 -7.76
N SER A 275 -19.25 -1.95 -7.54
CA SER A 275 -18.56 -1.04 -8.45
C SER A 275 -18.39 -1.69 -9.83
N ARG A 276 -17.90 -2.93 -9.86
CA ARG A 276 -17.60 -3.66 -11.11
C ARG A 276 -18.82 -4.05 -11.93
N TYR A 277 -19.89 -4.51 -11.28
CA TYR A 277 -21.01 -5.14 -12.00
C TYR A 277 -22.28 -4.29 -12.02
N ALA A 278 -22.38 -3.26 -11.19
CA ALA A 278 -23.56 -2.39 -11.14
C ALA A 278 -23.22 -0.89 -11.23
N ASN A 279 -21.93 -0.51 -11.22
CA ASN A 279 -21.48 0.89 -11.13
C ASN A 279 -21.99 1.60 -9.85
N LEU A 280 -22.14 0.84 -8.76
CA LEU A 280 -22.67 1.30 -7.47
C LEU A 280 -21.61 1.24 -6.36
N GLY A 281 -20.35 1.51 -6.68
CA GLY A 281 -19.28 1.48 -5.68
C GLY A 281 -19.31 2.69 -4.75
N TYR A 282 -18.34 2.72 -3.84
CA TYR A 282 -18.42 3.46 -2.58
C TYR A 282 -18.36 4.98 -2.76
N LEU A 283 -17.61 5.45 -3.76
CA LEU A 283 -17.49 6.86 -4.09
C LEU A 283 -18.46 7.30 -5.19
N SER A 284 -19.23 6.37 -5.78
CA SER A 284 -20.23 6.68 -6.81
C SER A 284 -21.29 7.68 -6.34
N GLY A 285 -21.84 8.44 -7.28
CA GLY A 285 -22.94 9.38 -6.99
C GLY A 285 -24.16 8.70 -6.37
N TRP A 286 -24.50 7.48 -6.82
CA TRP A 286 -25.56 6.68 -6.20
C TRP A 286 -25.30 6.46 -4.72
N SER A 287 -24.07 6.09 -4.33
CA SER A 287 -23.74 5.84 -2.92
C SER A 287 -23.85 7.11 -2.07
N GLN A 288 -23.42 8.25 -2.63
CA GLN A 288 -23.54 9.55 -1.96
C GLN A 288 -25.01 9.97 -1.76
N ASP A 289 -25.89 9.64 -2.71
CA ASP A 289 -27.31 9.93 -2.62
C ASP A 289 -28.05 9.01 -1.62
N GLN A 290 -27.64 7.74 -1.53
CA GLN A 290 -28.30 6.75 -0.66
C GLN A 290 -27.94 6.89 0.82
N PHE A 291 -26.75 7.41 1.16
CA PHE A 291 -26.23 7.40 2.53
C PHE A 291 -25.78 8.77 3.00
N LYS A 292 -26.25 9.18 4.18
CA LYS A 292 -25.90 10.47 4.80
C LYS A 292 -24.63 10.41 5.64
N ASP A 293 -24.26 9.22 6.11
CA ASP A 293 -23.17 9.02 7.04
C ASP A 293 -22.31 7.82 6.66
N ARG A 294 -21.03 7.85 7.05
CA ARG A 294 -20.04 6.82 6.72
C ARG A 294 -20.43 5.46 7.29
N ARG A 295 -20.92 5.42 8.53
CA ARG A 295 -21.28 4.18 9.22
C ARG A 295 -22.35 3.40 8.48
N SER A 296 -23.45 4.06 8.11
CA SER A 296 -24.55 3.40 7.38
C SER A 296 -24.11 2.94 6.00
N ARG A 297 -23.30 3.74 5.29
CA ARG A 297 -22.69 3.37 4.01
C ARG A 297 -21.80 2.14 4.14
N ASN A 298 -20.89 2.13 5.12
CA ASN A 298 -20.00 1.00 5.36
C ASN A 298 -20.74 -0.27 5.71
N SER A 299 -21.72 -0.17 6.63
CA SER A 299 -22.58 -1.29 6.99
C SER A 299 -23.27 -1.90 5.78
N PHE A 300 -23.72 -1.09 4.82
CA PHE A 300 -24.31 -1.59 3.59
C PHE A 300 -23.31 -2.42 2.76
N TYR A 301 -22.14 -1.88 2.44
CA TYR A 301 -21.15 -2.61 1.64
C TYR A 301 -20.64 -3.87 2.34
N THR A 302 -20.42 -3.82 3.66
CA THR A 302 -20.08 -5.01 4.47
C THR A 302 -21.17 -6.07 4.37
N ARG A 303 -22.45 -5.70 4.52
CA ARG A 303 -23.56 -6.67 4.45
C ARG A 303 -23.77 -7.24 3.05
N VAL A 304 -23.57 -6.44 2.00
CA VAL A 304 -23.58 -6.93 0.62
C VAL A 304 -22.46 -7.96 0.43
N GLY A 305 -21.22 -7.63 0.83
CA GLY A 305 -20.09 -8.55 0.69
C GLY A 305 -20.24 -9.84 1.49
N ALA A 306 -20.85 -9.77 2.67
CA ALA A 306 -21.14 -10.96 3.49
C ALA A 306 -22.27 -11.83 2.91
N SER A 307 -23.19 -11.24 2.14
CA SER A 307 -24.36 -11.94 1.59
C SER A 307 -24.13 -12.48 0.17
N LEU A 308 -23.13 -11.97 -0.55
CA LEU A 308 -22.92 -12.26 -1.96
C LEU A 308 -21.88 -13.37 -2.14
N PRO A 309 -22.21 -14.53 -2.72
CA PRO A 309 -21.20 -15.53 -3.05
C PRO A 309 -20.40 -15.13 -4.29
N ASN A 310 -19.16 -15.58 -4.42
CA ASN A 310 -18.35 -15.33 -5.61
C ASN A 310 -18.66 -16.33 -6.74
N THR A 311 -19.81 -16.16 -7.40
CA THR A 311 -20.26 -17.00 -8.52
C THR A 311 -20.61 -16.17 -9.76
N ASN A 312 -20.77 -16.83 -10.91
CA ASN A 312 -21.28 -16.17 -12.12
C ASN A 312 -22.71 -15.66 -11.92
N GLU A 313 -23.55 -16.40 -11.21
CA GLU A 313 -24.93 -15.97 -10.92
C GLU A 313 -24.97 -14.65 -10.13
N SER A 314 -24.05 -14.45 -9.17
CA SER A 314 -23.93 -13.17 -8.47
C SER A 314 -23.65 -12.02 -9.42
N ARG A 315 -22.81 -12.24 -10.44
CA ARG A 315 -22.48 -11.23 -11.46
C ARG A 315 -23.72 -10.90 -12.29
N ASP A 316 -24.43 -11.91 -12.78
CA ASP A 316 -25.64 -11.74 -13.58
C ASP A 316 -26.74 -10.99 -12.81
N VAL A 317 -26.89 -11.29 -11.51
CA VAL A 317 -27.84 -10.58 -10.64
C VAL A 317 -27.45 -9.12 -10.50
N LEU A 318 -26.17 -8.80 -10.28
CA LEU A 318 -25.71 -7.42 -10.15
C LEU A 318 -25.84 -6.63 -11.46
N GLN A 319 -25.53 -7.25 -12.60
CA GLN A 319 -25.64 -6.62 -13.93
C GLN A 319 -27.10 -6.37 -14.35
N SER A 320 -28.05 -7.09 -13.76
CA SER A 320 -29.50 -6.92 -14.02
C SER A 320 -30.20 -6.01 -13.01
N LEU A 321 -29.45 -5.33 -12.14
CA LEU A 321 -30.04 -4.37 -11.19
C LEU A 321 -30.52 -3.10 -11.93
N PRO A 322 -31.72 -2.61 -11.61
CA PRO A 322 -32.14 -1.27 -12.04
C PRO A 322 -31.19 -0.20 -11.48
N HIS A 323 -30.90 0.82 -12.28
CA HIS A 323 -30.00 1.92 -11.88
C HIS A 323 -30.58 2.81 -10.77
N ASP A 324 -31.89 2.81 -10.57
CA ASP A 324 -32.62 3.59 -9.57
C ASP A 324 -32.98 2.79 -8.31
N LEU A 325 -32.50 1.55 -8.19
CA LEU A 325 -32.79 0.69 -7.05
C LEU A 325 -32.23 1.30 -5.75
N SER A 326 -33.07 1.38 -4.72
CA SER A 326 -32.63 1.87 -3.41
C SER A 326 -31.63 0.90 -2.77
N ALA A 327 -30.73 1.42 -1.93
CA ALA A 327 -29.78 0.58 -1.19
C ALA A 327 -30.47 -0.48 -0.33
N LYS A 328 -31.62 -0.13 0.25
CA LYS A 328 -32.44 -1.05 1.05
C LYS A 328 -32.97 -2.20 0.20
N ASP A 329 -33.53 -1.90 -0.96
CA ASP A 329 -34.12 -2.91 -1.85
C ASP A 329 -33.04 -3.79 -2.49
N LEU A 330 -31.89 -3.22 -2.83
CA LEU A 330 -30.72 -3.97 -3.29
C LEU A 330 -30.30 -4.98 -2.23
N LEU A 331 -30.12 -4.54 -0.98
CA LEU A 331 -29.69 -5.42 0.09
C LEU A 331 -30.71 -6.52 0.37
N VAL A 332 -32.01 -6.20 0.37
CA VAL A 332 -33.07 -7.21 0.49
C VAL A 332 -33.00 -8.23 -0.65
N ARG A 333 -32.78 -7.79 -1.89
CA ARG A 333 -32.69 -8.67 -3.06
C ARG A 333 -31.48 -9.60 -2.96
N VAL A 334 -30.31 -9.09 -2.61
CA VAL A 334 -29.09 -9.89 -2.42
C VAL A 334 -29.25 -10.85 -1.25
N SER A 335 -29.65 -10.35 -0.07
CA SER A 335 -29.79 -11.21 1.11
C SER A 335 -30.88 -12.27 0.96
N ARG A 336 -32.00 -12.03 0.26
CA ARG A 336 -33.02 -13.06 0.03
C ARG A 336 -32.60 -14.13 -0.96
N LYS A 337 -31.90 -13.73 -2.03
CA LYS A 337 -31.48 -14.64 -3.11
C LYS A 337 -30.57 -15.77 -2.58
N TRP A 338 -29.69 -15.43 -1.64
CA TRP A 338 -28.73 -16.37 -1.05
C TRP A 338 -28.92 -16.57 0.45
N ALA A 339 -30.08 -16.18 1.00
CA ALA A 339 -30.47 -16.67 2.31
C ALA A 339 -30.61 -18.18 2.21
N ASN A 340 -29.82 -18.92 3.00
CA ASN A 340 -29.95 -20.37 3.10
C ASN A 340 -31.43 -20.71 3.32
N PRO A 341 -32.06 -21.51 2.45
CA PRO A 341 -33.29 -22.18 2.80
C PRO A 341 -32.93 -23.27 3.80
N ASN A 342 -32.71 -22.90 5.06
CA ASN A 342 -32.74 -23.86 6.15
C ASN A 342 -34.17 -24.33 6.38
#